data_AF-A0A8S3ZIP9-F1
#
_entry.id   AF-A0A8S3ZIP9-F1
#
_cell.length_a   1.000
_cell.length_b   1.000
_cell.length_c   1.000
_cell.angle_alpha   90.00
_cell.angle_beta   90.00
_cell.angle_gamma   90.00
#
_symmetry.space_group_name_H-M   'P 1'
#
loop_
_entity.id
_entity.type
_entity.pdbx_description
1 polymer ?
#
loop_
_entity_poly.entity_id
_entity_poly.type
_entity_poly.pdbx_seq_one_letter_code
_entity_poly.pdbx_strand_id
1 'polypeptide(L)'
;MALPRRCLCWNLRTATFANIVALTVLAGGALLLRILDASTILDDTFIINQHFRAPWRSHQWQTFAASDALIILSHILMIIFALYMLYMITQKHFVLYMETLRTFAYLFILYIFFEFCFSVFEFSFYGLNTFRLAFVVFLWLYWLARTIGNICIAIILFARIHEIEDDMATEIRSSDKKYVHSYSVLG
;
A
#
# COMPACT_ATOMS: atom_id res chain seq x y z
N MET A 1 14.29 -0.22 -29.43
CA MET A 1 12.91 0.30 -29.55
C MET A 1 12.58 1.00 -28.25
N ALA A 2 12.23 2.29 -28.29
CA ALA A 2 11.84 3.07 -27.12
C ALA A 2 10.32 2.94 -26.93
N LEU A 3 9.90 2.17 -25.93
CA LEU A 3 8.51 1.94 -25.53
C LEU A 3 8.45 1.94 -23.99
N PRO A 4 7.34 2.41 -23.41
CA PRO A 4 7.14 3.75 -22.89
C PRO A 4 7.75 3.96 -21.49
N ARG A 5 8.73 4.86 -21.35
CA ARG A 5 9.25 5.37 -20.05
C ARG A 5 8.25 6.26 -19.30
N ARG A 6 6.95 6.11 -19.58
CA ARG A 6 5.87 6.96 -19.10
C ARG A 6 4.66 6.13 -18.73
N CYS A 7 4.28 6.20 -17.46
CA CYS A 7 2.97 5.77 -16.99
C CYS A 7 2.23 7.04 -16.54
N LEU A 8 1.01 7.27 -17.04
CA LEU A 8 0.21 8.48 -16.75
C LEU A 8 0.97 9.80 -17.02
N CYS A 9 1.72 9.87 -18.13
CA CYS A 9 2.54 11.02 -18.55
C CYS A 9 3.74 11.38 -17.67
N TRP A 10 4.02 10.64 -16.59
CA TRP A 10 5.15 10.91 -15.69
C TRP A 10 6.30 9.94 -15.95
N ASN A 11 7.53 10.38 -15.69
CA ASN A 11 8.66 9.46 -15.62
C ASN A 11 8.37 8.44 -14.52
N LEU A 12 8.62 7.15 -14.79
CA LEU A 12 8.24 6.09 -13.86
C LEU A 12 8.85 6.28 -12.47
N ARG A 13 10.11 6.75 -12.36
CA ARG A 13 10.73 7.07 -11.07
C ARG A 13 9.95 8.11 -10.26
N THR A 14 9.47 9.18 -10.90
CA THR A 14 8.66 10.22 -10.23
C THR A 14 7.27 9.71 -9.89
N ALA A 15 6.68 8.88 -10.74
CA ALA A 15 5.41 8.21 -10.47
C ALA A 15 5.53 7.27 -9.27
N THR A 16 6.58 6.46 -9.20
CA THR A 16 6.83 5.57 -8.06
C THR A 16 6.98 6.36 -6.76
N PHE A 17 7.79 7.43 -6.75
CA PHE A 17 7.95 8.27 -5.57
C PHE A 17 6.62 8.86 -5.09
N ALA A 18 5.86 9.50 -5.98
CA ALA A 18 4.59 10.10 -5.63
C ALA A 18 3.55 9.08 -5.17
N ASN A 19 3.54 7.88 -5.76
CA ASN A 19 2.64 6.81 -5.33
C ASN A 19 3.00 6.26 -3.94
N ILE A 20 4.28 6.18 -3.58
CA ILE A 20 4.66 5.77 -2.22
C ILE A 20 4.27 6.86 -1.22
N VAL A 21 4.42 8.15 -1.56
CA VAL A 21 3.91 9.25 -0.72
C VAL A 21 2.38 9.13 -0.57
N ALA A 22 1.64 8.97 -1.67
CA ALA A 22 0.18 8.79 -1.62
C ALA A 22 -0.22 7.59 -0.76
N LEU A 23 0.49 6.46 -0.89
CA LEU A 23 0.29 5.27 -0.07
C LEU A 23 0.50 5.55 1.41
N THR A 24 1.56 6.28 1.79
CA THR A 24 1.78 6.63 3.21
C THR A 24 0.66 7.50 3.77
N VAL A 25 0.16 8.46 2.99
CA VAL A 25 -0.96 9.32 3.42
C VAL A 25 -2.26 8.51 3.53
N LEU A 26 -2.59 7.67 2.54
CA LEU A 26 -3.81 6.85 2.55
C LEU A 26 -3.79 5.81 3.68
N ALA A 27 -2.66 5.13 3.88
CA ALA A 27 -2.48 4.19 4.97
C ALA A 27 -2.53 4.90 6.34
N GLY A 28 -1.94 6.09 6.47
CA GLY A 28 -2.00 6.92 7.67
C GLY A 28 -3.42 7.39 8.00
N GLY A 29 -4.16 7.86 7.00
CA GLY A 29 -5.57 8.25 7.16
C GLY A 29 -6.44 7.08 7.60
N ALA A 30 -6.22 5.89 7.04
CA ALA A 30 -6.94 4.70 7.46
C ALA A 30 -6.56 4.21 8.86
N LEU A 31 -5.27 4.28 9.22
CA LEU A 31 -4.83 4.01 10.59
C LEU A 31 -5.50 4.95 11.58
N LEU A 32 -5.60 6.23 11.25
CA LEU A 32 -6.28 7.22 12.10
C LEU A 32 -7.78 6.87 12.26
N LEU A 33 -8.48 6.55 11.17
CA LEU A 33 -9.88 6.11 11.24
C LEU A 33 -10.05 4.85 12.10
N ARG A 34 -9.11 3.90 12.01
CA ARG A 34 -9.11 2.67 12.83
C ARG A 34 -8.86 2.94 14.31
N ILE A 35 -7.93 3.84 14.65
CA ILE A 35 -7.66 4.23 16.03
C ILE A 35 -8.87 4.97 16.61
N LEU A 36 -9.50 5.86 15.84
CA LEU A 36 -10.73 6.54 16.26
C LEU A 36 -11.85 5.53 16.51
N ASP A 37 -12.06 4.57 15.60
CA ASP A 37 -13.08 3.54 15.80
C ASP A 37 -12.76 2.65 17.00
N ALA A 38 -11.51 2.24 17.20
CA ALA A 38 -11.09 1.48 18.38
C ALA A 38 -11.22 2.27 19.68
N SER A 39 -11.01 3.58 19.67
CA SER A 39 -11.15 4.44 20.85
C SER A 39 -12.60 4.51 21.36
N THR A 40 -13.59 4.32 20.48
CA THR A 40 -15.00 4.22 20.88
C THR A 40 -15.32 2.99 21.74
N ILE A 41 -14.42 2.01 21.81
CA ILE A 41 -14.55 0.84 22.71
C ILE A 41 -14.21 1.23 24.16
N LEU A 42 -13.28 2.16 24.35
CA LEU A 42 -12.75 2.53 25.68
C LEU A 42 -13.55 3.65 26.34
N ASP A 43 -14.25 4.46 25.54
CA ASP A 43 -15.04 5.59 26.02
C ASP A 43 -16.44 5.60 25.39
N ASP A 44 -17.43 5.17 26.17
CA ASP A 44 -18.86 5.23 25.81
C ASP A 44 -19.38 6.67 25.69
N THR A 45 -18.61 7.67 26.13
CA THR A 45 -18.97 9.10 26.04
C THR A 45 -18.43 9.78 24.78
N PHE A 46 -17.59 9.09 23.98
CA PHE A 46 -17.12 9.61 22.71
C PHE A 46 -18.23 9.56 21.65
N ILE A 47 -19.00 10.65 21.59
CA ILE A 47 -20.08 10.82 20.63
C ILE A 47 -19.48 11.33 19.32
N ILE A 48 -19.23 10.42 18.38
CA ILE A 48 -19.09 10.81 16.97
C ILE A 48 -20.46 11.30 16.54
N ASN A 49 -20.58 12.63 16.37
CA ASN A 49 -21.77 13.41 15.99
C ASN A 49 -22.95 12.55 15.50
N GLN A 50 -24.08 12.58 16.26
CA GLN A 50 -25.37 11.86 16.09
C GLN A 50 -25.72 10.79 17.16
N HIS A 51 -25.42 10.99 18.45
CA HIS A 51 -25.98 10.17 19.56
C HIS A 51 -25.76 8.65 19.42
N PHE A 52 -24.71 8.22 18.71
CA PHE A 52 -24.45 6.81 18.48
C PHE A 52 -23.73 6.21 19.68
N ARG A 53 -24.45 5.42 20.49
CA ARG A 53 -23.83 4.63 21.55
C ARG A 53 -22.98 3.51 20.93
N ALA A 54 -21.82 3.25 21.52
CA ALA A 54 -20.87 2.21 21.13
C ALA A 54 -21.29 0.72 21.31
N PRO A 55 -22.39 0.31 22.01
CA PRO A 55 -22.57 -1.10 22.37
C PRO A 55 -23.11 -2.00 21.23
N TRP A 56 -23.12 -1.55 19.97
CA TRP A 56 -23.47 -2.39 18.82
C TRP A 56 -22.44 -3.53 18.59
N ARG A 57 -21.19 -3.37 19.04
CA ARG A 57 -20.17 -4.43 19.06
C ARG A 57 -20.37 -5.46 20.18
N SER A 58 -21.29 -5.23 21.12
CA SER A 58 -21.39 -5.97 22.38
C SER A 58 -21.52 -7.49 22.22
N HIS A 59 -22.13 -7.98 21.15
CA HIS A 59 -22.32 -9.42 20.94
C HIS A 59 -21.06 -10.15 20.45
N GLN A 60 -20.11 -9.47 19.80
CA GLN A 60 -18.88 -10.07 19.25
C GLN A 60 -17.65 -9.16 19.42
N TRP A 61 -17.62 -8.37 20.49
CA TRP A 61 -16.63 -7.31 20.69
C TRP A 61 -15.18 -7.82 20.65
N GLN A 62 -14.95 -9.06 21.11
CA GLN A 62 -13.63 -9.70 21.10
C GLN A 62 -13.11 -9.93 19.67
N THR A 63 -13.98 -10.37 18.76
CA THR A 63 -13.63 -10.61 17.36
C THR A 63 -13.33 -9.29 16.65
N PHE A 64 -14.12 -8.25 16.92
CA PHE A 64 -13.86 -6.90 16.40
C PHE A 64 -12.57 -6.29 16.96
N ALA A 65 -12.30 -6.44 18.25
CA ALA A 65 -11.06 -5.96 18.86
C ALA A 65 -9.82 -6.66 18.29
N ALA A 66 -9.89 -7.99 18.07
CA ALA A 66 -8.82 -8.74 17.44
C ALA A 66 -8.61 -8.32 15.97
N SER A 67 -9.70 -8.09 15.22
CA SER A 67 -9.67 -7.55 13.85
C SER A 67 -8.96 -6.19 13.80
N ASP A 68 -9.41 -5.24 14.63
CA ASP A 68 -8.86 -3.89 14.67
C ASP A 68 -7.37 -3.91 15.02
N ALA A 69 -6.94 -4.73 15.99
CA ALA A 69 -5.53 -4.86 16.37
C ALA A 69 -4.66 -5.36 15.20
N LEU A 70 -5.11 -6.37 14.46
CA LEU A 70 -4.38 -6.92 13.32
C LEU A 70 -4.31 -5.92 12.16
N ILE A 71 -5.39 -5.20 11.87
CA ILE A 71 -5.42 -4.18 10.81
C ILE A 71 -4.52 -3.00 11.17
N ILE A 72 -4.60 -2.51 12.41
CA ILE A 72 -3.72 -1.44 12.92
C ILE A 72 -2.25 -1.84 12.76
N LEU A 73 -1.89 -3.06 13.17
CA LEU A 73 -0.52 -3.56 13.00
C LEU A 73 -0.12 -3.61 11.53
N SER A 74 -0.99 -4.08 10.63
CA SER A 74 -0.70 -4.14 9.20
C SER A 74 -0.48 -2.74 8.59
N HIS A 75 -1.27 -1.74 8.98
CA HIS A 75 -1.08 -0.35 8.55
C HIS A 75 0.25 0.21 9.04
N ILE A 76 0.62 -0.02 10.31
CA ILE A 76 1.89 0.44 10.87
C ILE A 76 3.08 -0.18 10.11
N LEU A 77 3.07 -1.49 9.90
CA LEU A 77 4.14 -2.19 9.18
C LEU A 77 4.27 -1.67 7.74
N MET A 78 3.15 -1.46 7.05
CA MET A 78 3.17 -0.92 5.69
C MET A 78 3.65 0.52 5.62
N ILE A 79 3.28 1.38 6.58
CA ILE A 79 3.77 2.77 6.64
C ILE A 79 5.29 2.77 6.85
N ILE A 80 5.79 1.99 7.80
CA ILE A 80 7.23 1.89 8.07
C ILE A 80 7.98 1.44 6.82
N PHE A 81 7.48 0.39 6.15
CA PHE A 81 8.15 -0.14 4.97
C PHE A 81 8.06 0.82 3.77
N ALA A 82 6.96 1.55 3.63
CA ALA A 82 6.81 2.60 2.62
C ALA A 82 7.75 3.78 2.86
N LEU A 83 7.95 4.22 4.11
CA LEU A 83 8.94 5.25 4.46
C LEU A 83 10.36 4.79 4.14
N TYR A 84 10.68 3.54 4.42
CA TYR A 84 11.96 2.93 4.02
C TYR A 84 12.13 2.90 2.50
N MET A 85 11.06 2.58 1.75
CA MET A 85 11.11 2.62 0.28
C MET A 85 11.28 4.04 -0.28
N LEU A 86 10.70 5.07 0.35
CA LEU A 86 10.97 6.46 -0.02
C LEU A 86 12.45 6.78 0.10
N TYR A 87 13.09 6.36 1.20
CA TYR A 87 14.53 6.51 1.36
C TYR A 87 15.29 5.77 0.24
N MET A 88 14.93 4.51 -0.07
CA MET A 88 15.63 3.73 -1.09
C MET A 88 15.50 4.29 -2.52
N ILE A 89 14.36 4.88 -2.89
CA ILE A 89 14.18 5.51 -4.22
C ILE A 89 15.14 6.69 -4.43
N THR A 90 15.55 7.36 -3.35
CA THR A 90 16.49 8.49 -3.42
C THR A 90 17.95 8.04 -3.60
N GLN A 91 18.27 6.79 -3.29
CA GLN A 91 19.62 6.26 -3.39
C GLN A 91 20.05 5.98 -4.83
N LYS A 92 21.37 6.04 -5.08
CA LYS A 92 21.97 5.77 -6.41
C LYS A 92 22.25 4.28 -6.67
N HIS A 93 22.19 3.42 -5.64
CA HIS A 93 22.50 2.00 -5.75
C HIS A 93 21.30 1.20 -6.30
N PHE A 94 21.32 0.97 -7.61
CA PHE A 94 20.21 0.39 -8.36
C PHE A 94 19.87 -1.07 -8.00
N VAL A 95 20.87 -1.90 -7.68
CA VAL A 95 20.69 -3.34 -7.39
C VAL A 95 19.92 -3.56 -6.07
N LEU A 96 20.35 -2.90 -4.99
CA LEU A 96 19.68 -2.99 -3.69
C LEU A 96 18.24 -2.44 -3.75
N TYR A 97 18.05 -1.38 -4.54
CA TYR A 97 16.73 -0.78 -4.77
C TYR A 97 15.77 -1.72 -5.51
N MET A 98 16.26 -2.49 -6.49
CA MET A 98 15.43 -3.44 -7.24
C MET A 98 14.87 -4.56 -6.36
N GLU A 99 15.73 -5.19 -5.56
CA GLU A 99 15.34 -6.30 -4.69
C GLU A 99 14.38 -5.85 -3.58
N THR A 100 14.64 -4.69 -2.99
CA THR A 100 13.76 -4.08 -1.99
C THR A 100 12.41 -3.67 -2.59
N LEU A 101 12.38 -3.08 -3.78
CA LEU A 101 11.14 -2.72 -4.49
C LEU A 101 10.29 -3.95 -4.83
N ARG A 102 10.93 -5.04 -5.27
CA ARG A 102 10.24 -6.30 -5.55
C ARG A 102 9.61 -6.89 -4.28
N THR A 103 10.36 -6.92 -3.18
CA THR A 103 9.87 -7.38 -1.87
C THR A 103 8.70 -6.52 -1.38
N PHE A 104 8.82 -5.20 -1.53
CA PHE A 104 7.76 -4.26 -1.21
C PHE A 104 6.50 -4.48 -2.04
N ALA A 105 6.61 -4.71 -3.35
CA ALA A 105 5.46 -4.95 -4.22
C ALA A 105 4.69 -6.23 -3.82
N TYR A 106 5.38 -7.31 -3.49
CA TYR A 106 4.73 -8.55 -3.01
C TYR A 106 4.04 -8.36 -1.66
N LEU A 107 4.72 -7.72 -0.69
CA LEU A 107 4.11 -7.41 0.60
C LEU A 107 2.93 -6.46 0.46
N PHE A 108 2.98 -5.52 -0.49
CA PHE A 108 1.87 -4.62 -0.77
C PHE A 108 0.65 -5.34 -1.37
N ILE A 109 0.83 -6.34 -2.24
CA ILE A 109 -0.30 -7.18 -2.70
C ILE A 109 -0.93 -7.93 -1.52
N LEU A 110 -0.12 -8.56 -0.67
CA LEU A 110 -0.60 -9.27 0.52
C LEU A 110 -1.38 -8.33 1.44
N TYR A 111 -0.90 -7.11 1.60
CA TYR A 111 -1.59 -6.06 2.35
C TYR A 111 -2.94 -5.68 1.75
N ILE A 112 -3.03 -5.47 0.42
CA ILE A 112 -4.30 -5.20 -0.25
C ILE A 112 -5.29 -6.34 -0.02
N PHE A 113 -4.83 -7.59 -0.14
CA PHE A 113 -5.66 -8.77 0.10
C PHE A 113 -6.15 -8.84 1.54
N PHE A 114 -5.25 -8.62 2.51
CA PHE A 114 -5.59 -8.59 3.93
C PHE A 114 -6.64 -7.51 4.23
N GLU A 115 -6.42 -6.28 3.76
CA GLU A 115 -7.33 -5.16 3.92
C GLU A 115 -8.72 -5.46 3.32
N PHE A 116 -8.76 -6.10 2.15
CA PHE A 116 -9.99 -6.51 1.50
C PHE A 116 -10.76 -7.56 2.32
N CYS A 117 -10.10 -8.63 2.77
CA CYS A 117 -10.73 -9.69 3.57
C CYS A 117 -11.37 -9.14 4.86
N PHE A 118 -10.65 -8.27 5.57
CA PHE A 118 -11.14 -7.66 6.80
C PHE A 118 -12.26 -6.65 6.56
N SER A 119 -12.19 -5.89 5.47
CA SER A 119 -13.29 -5.00 5.07
C SER A 119 -14.57 -5.80 4.77
N VAL A 120 -14.47 -6.90 4.02
CA VAL A 120 -15.62 -7.78 3.73
C VAL A 120 -16.18 -8.39 5.02
N PHE A 121 -15.31 -8.89 5.90
CA PHE A 121 -15.71 -9.39 7.21
C PHE A 121 -16.52 -8.32 7.95
N GLU A 122 -15.98 -7.12 8.16
CA GLU A 122 -16.66 -6.09 8.93
C GLU A 122 -17.98 -5.63 8.30
N PHE A 123 -18.00 -5.39 6.99
CA PHE A 123 -19.22 -4.95 6.31
C PHE A 123 -20.32 -6.02 6.30
N SER A 124 -19.97 -7.32 6.35
CA SER A 124 -20.95 -8.40 6.49
C SER A 124 -21.72 -8.34 7.81
N PHE A 125 -21.08 -7.88 8.89
CA PHE A 125 -21.74 -7.67 10.19
C PHE A 125 -22.41 -6.29 10.30
N TYR A 126 -21.88 -5.25 9.64
CA TYR A 126 -22.50 -3.93 9.61
C TYR A 126 -23.84 -3.91 8.86
N GLY A 127 -24.02 -4.75 7.85
CA GLY A 127 -25.29 -4.85 7.09
C GLY A 127 -26.51 -5.21 7.93
N LEU A 128 -26.31 -5.81 9.11
CA LEU A 128 -27.37 -6.18 10.05
C LEU A 128 -27.85 -5.01 10.92
N ASN A 129 -27.11 -3.88 10.95
CA ASN A 129 -27.37 -2.73 11.81
C ASN A 129 -27.65 -1.46 10.99
N THR A 130 -28.89 -1.34 10.50
CA THR A 130 -29.37 -0.28 9.60
C THR A 130 -29.34 1.15 10.16
N PHE A 131 -29.15 1.34 11.47
CA PHE A 131 -29.12 2.67 12.11
C PHE A 131 -27.86 3.52 11.81
N ARG A 132 -26.89 2.98 11.05
CA ARG A 132 -25.56 3.59 10.81
C ARG A 132 -25.31 3.97 9.35
N LEU A 133 -26.36 4.03 8.54
CA LEU A 133 -26.26 4.05 7.07
C LEU A 133 -25.27 5.09 6.53
N ALA A 134 -25.29 6.34 7.01
CA ALA A 134 -24.42 7.39 6.47
C ALA A 134 -22.93 7.17 6.78
N PHE A 135 -22.57 6.84 8.02
CA PHE A 135 -21.18 6.60 8.42
C PHE A 135 -20.63 5.31 7.81
N VAL A 136 -21.44 4.24 7.78
CA VAL A 136 -21.06 2.96 7.16
C VAL A 136 -20.88 3.13 5.66
N VAL A 137 -21.75 3.88 4.98
CA VAL A 137 -21.62 4.17 3.54
C VAL A 137 -20.37 5.01 3.27
N PHE A 138 -20.07 6.03 4.09
CA PHE A 138 -18.83 6.79 3.96
C PHE A 138 -17.60 5.90 4.12
N LEU A 139 -17.56 5.10 5.19
CA LEU A 139 -16.45 4.19 5.46
C LEU A 139 -16.28 3.20 4.30
N TRP A 140 -17.37 2.62 3.82
CA TRP A 140 -17.37 1.68 2.69
C TRP A 140 -16.83 2.32 1.40
N LEU A 141 -17.31 3.52 1.05
CA LEU A 141 -16.82 4.26 -0.12
C LEU A 141 -15.33 4.60 0.01
N TYR A 142 -14.88 4.96 1.22
CA TYR A 142 -13.47 5.21 1.50
C TYR A 142 -12.61 3.95 1.27
N TRP A 143 -13.01 2.80 1.83
CA TRP A 143 -12.28 1.52 1.64
C TRP A 143 -12.32 1.05 0.19
N LEU A 144 -13.42 1.26 -0.53
CA LEU A 144 -13.54 0.93 -1.95
C LEU A 144 -12.59 1.78 -2.79
N ALA A 145 -12.64 3.11 -2.63
CA ALA A 145 -11.78 4.05 -3.35
C ALA A 145 -10.30 3.77 -3.06
N ARG A 146 -9.97 3.45 -1.81
CA ARG A 146 -8.61 3.09 -1.40
C ARG A 146 -8.16 1.76 -2.00
N THR A 147 -9.01 0.75 -2.05
CA THR A 147 -8.70 -0.54 -2.69
C THR A 147 -8.38 -0.34 -4.17
N ILE A 148 -9.19 0.44 -4.89
CA ILE A 148 -8.95 0.79 -6.30
C ILE A 148 -7.63 1.56 -6.45
N GLY A 149 -7.41 2.58 -5.61
CA GLY A 149 -6.17 3.35 -5.60
C GLY A 149 -4.93 2.50 -5.33
N ASN A 150 -5.01 1.57 -4.39
CA ASN A 150 -3.93 0.64 -4.07
C ASN A 150 -3.63 -0.31 -5.24
N ILE A 151 -4.66 -0.80 -5.95
CA ILE A 151 -4.47 -1.61 -7.17
C ILE A 151 -3.73 -0.80 -8.24
N CYS A 152 -4.12 0.46 -8.46
CA CYS A 152 -3.41 1.34 -9.40
C CYS A 152 -1.95 1.57 -8.99
N ILE A 153 -1.68 1.79 -7.70
CA ILE A 153 -0.32 1.91 -7.16
C ILE A 153 0.48 0.63 -7.42
N ALA A 154 -0.11 -0.54 -7.16
CA ALA A 154 0.55 -1.82 -7.38
C ALA A 154 0.97 -2.01 -8.85
N ILE A 155 0.09 -1.68 -9.80
CA ILE A 155 0.40 -1.73 -11.23
C ILE A 155 1.62 -0.85 -11.57
N ILE A 156 1.69 0.35 -11.01
CA ILE A 156 2.81 1.27 -11.25
C ILE A 156 4.12 0.76 -10.63
N LEU A 157 4.05 0.11 -9.46
CA LEU A 157 5.22 -0.55 -8.85
C LEU A 157 5.75 -1.68 -9.72
N PHE A 158 4.87 -2.53 -10.28
CA PHE A 158 5.28 -3.60 -11.20
C PHE A 158 5.86 -3.06 -12.50
N ALA A 159 5.26 -2.01 -13.07
CA ALA A 159 5.82 -1.35 -14.23
C ALA A 159 7.24 -0.82 -13.96
N ARG A 160 7.49 -0.28 -12.75
CA ARG A 160 8.82 0.19 -12.34
C ARG A 160 9.81 -0.94 -12.17
N ILE A 161 9.39 -2.07 -11.59
CA ILE A 161 10.25 -3.26 -11.47
C ILE A 161 10.68 -3.74 -12.86
N HIS A 162 9.75 -3.82 -13.81
CA HIS A 162 10.04 -4.26 -15.17
C HIS A 162 11.02 -3.31 -15.90
N GLU A 163 10.83 -2.00 -15.76
CA GLU A 163 11.76 -1.01 -16.32
C GLU A 163 13.18 -1.15 -15.74
N ILE A 164 13.29 -1.40 -14.42
CA ILE A 164 14.57 -1.62 -13.75
C ILE A 164 15.24 -2.91 -14.24
N GLU A 165 14.47 -3.98 -14.45
CA GLU A 165 14.98 -5.25 -14.99
C GLU A 165 15.55 -5.08 -16.41
N ASP A 166 14.84 -4.34 -17.26
CA ASP A 166 15.27 -4.06 -18.62
C ASP A 166 16.54 -3.19 -18.64
N ASP A 167 16.59 -2.13 -17.83
CA ASP A 167 17.77 -1.29 -17.69
C ASP A 167 18.98 -2.13 -17.21
N MET A 168 18.81 -3.02 -16.23
CA MET A 168 19.86 -3.92 -15.76
C MET A 168 20.36 -4.87 -16.86
N ALA A 169 19.45 -5.47 -17.62
CA ALA A 169 19.81 -6.39 -18.70
C ALA A 169 20.59 -5.67 -19.81
N THR A 170 20.27 -4.40 -20.08
CA THR A 170 21.03 -3.60 -21.04
C THR A 170 22.43 -3.24 -20.54
N GLU A 171 22.58 -2.88 -19.26
CA GLU A 171 23.89 -2.60 -18.66
C GLU A 171 24.79 -3.84 -18.68
N ILE A 172 24.29 -5.01 -18.28
CA ILE A 172 25.05 -6.27 -18.30
C ILE A 172 25.51 -6.60 -19.73
N ARG A 173 24.63 -6.51 -20.73
CA ARG A 173 25.00 -6.74 -22.15
C ARG A 173 26.02 -5.74 -22.67
N SER A 174 25.96 -4.49 -22.22
CA SER A 174 26.94 -3.46 -22.60
C SER A 174 28.31 -3.70 -21.95
N SER A 175 28.31 -4.20 -20.71
CA SER A 175 29.50 -4.59 -19.96
C SER A 175 30.20 -5.78 -20.61
N ASP A 176 29.47 -6.84 -20.95
CA ASP A 176 30.03 -8.02 -21.63
C ASP A 176 30.71 -7.67 -22.95
N LYS A 177 30.10 -6.79 -23.76
CA LYS A 177 30.73 -6.30 -25.00
C LYS A 177 32.02 -5.52 -24.73
N LYS A 178 32.08 -4.78 -23.63
CA LYS A 178 33.27 -4.02 -23.23
C LYS A 178 34.42 -4.97 -22.85
N TYR A 179 34.11 -6.05 -22.13
CA TYR A 179 35.09 -7.08 -21.77
C TYR A 179 35.60 -7.85 -23.00
N VAL A 180 34.72 -8.26 -23.92
CA VAL A 180 35.11 -8.95 -25.16
C VAL A 180 36.04 -8.08 -26.02
N HIS A 181 35.78 -6.78 -26.12
CA HIS A 181 36.68 -5.89 -26.85
C HIS A 181 38.05 -5.74 -26.19
N SER A 182 38.15 -5.65 -24.86
CA SER A 182 39.45 -5.56 -24.18
C SER A 182 40.35 -6.79 -24.35
N TYR A 183 39.79 -8.00 -24.53
CA TYR A 183 40.58 -9.20 -24.82
C TYR A 183 40.96 -9.35 -26.30
N SER A 184 40.24 -8.69 -27.21
CA SER A 184 40.54 -8.71 -28.65
C SER A 184 41.71 -7.82 -29.09
N VAL A 185 42.16 -6.90 -28.22
CA VAL A 185 43.30 -5.99 -28.49
C VAL A 185 44.63 -6.57 -27.98
N LEU A 186 44.60 -7.74 -27.33
CA LEU A 186 45.77 -8.43 -26.79
C LEU A 186 46.25 -9.61 -27.65
N GLY A 187 45.68 -9.79 -28.86
CA GLY A 187 46.06 -10.81 -29.84
C GLY A 187 46.76 -10.25 -31.06
#